data_AF-A0A349EWG0-F1
#
_entry.id   AF-A0A349EWG0-F1
#
_cell.length_a   1.000
_cell.length_b   1.000
_cell.length_c   1.000
_cell.angle_alpha   90.00
_cell.angle_beta   90.00
_cell.angle_gamma   90.00
#
_symmetry.space_group_name_H-M   'P 1'
#
loop_
_entity.id
_entity.type
_entity.pdbx_description
1 polymer ?
#
loop_
_entity_poly.entity_id
_entity_poly.type
_entity_poly.pdbx_seq_one_letter_code
_entity_poly.pdbx_strand_id
1 'polypeptide(L)'
;MEKQLIIKDIEATLSKEEELKSSILYSTPIKQASEKINFNLINPIFDVELKENLITNQRQSGRCWIFASLNMLRYEAEKRLNNEKFEFSEGYLQFFDKIEKFNFALNRIEEYKDKSIDDQYNVYALNTIIEDGGQFQMFVNLVNKYGLVPHGLMDGASSSDDTNALNETLVELLGCAAKEIRIEKEEKEIENIKNK
;
A
#
# COMPACT_ATOMS: atom_id res chain seq x y z
N MET A 1 11.55 -0.25 -42.82
CA MET A 1 12.97 -0.03 -42.53
C MET A 1 13.02 1.03 -41.44
N GLU A 2 13.09 0.61 -40.18
CA GLU A 2 13.13 1.54 -39.05
C GLU A 2 14.41 2.38 -39.15
N LYS A 3 14.27 3.71 -39.15
CA LYS A 3 15.42 4.60 -39.00
C LYS A 3 16.02 4.31 -37.63
N GLN A 4 17.19 3.67 -37.59
CA GLN A 4 18.00 3.65 -36.39
C GLN A 4 18.28 5.10 -36.01
N LEU A 5 17.77 5.56 -34.87
CA LEU A 5 18.20 6.84 -34.31
C LEU A 5 19.68 6.72 -33.98
N ILE A 6 20.51 7.49 -34.69
CA ILE A 6 21.93 7.60 -34.41
C ILE A 6 22.05 8.64 -33.29
N ILE A 7 22.51 8.22 -32.10
CA ILE A 7 22.67 9.08 -30.91
C ILE A 7 23.44 10.37 -31.24
N LYS A 8 24.46 10.28 -32.10
CA LYS A 8 25.26 11.43 -32.55
C LYS A 8 24.44 12.49 -33.29
N ASP A 9 23.40 12.09 -34.01
CA ASP A 9 22.54 13.03 -34.73
C ASP A 9 21.62 13.79 -33.76
N ILE A 10 21.24 13.17 -32.64
CA ILE A 10 20.46 13.80 -31.57
C ILE A 10 21.34 14.77 -30.77
N GLU A 11 22.54 14.35 -30.39
CA GLU A 11 23.51 15.20 -29.69
C GLU A 11 23.84 16.45 -30.51
N ALA A 12 23.96 16.33 -31.84
CA ALA A 12 24.22 17.44 -32.74
C ALA A 12 23.06 18.45 -32.85
N THR A 13 21.84 18.08 -32.43
CA THR A 13 20.67 18.96 -32.38
C THR A 13 20.48 19.68 -31.05
N LEU A 14 21.24 19.31 -30.02
CA LEU A 14 21.11 19.91 -28.69
C LEU A 14 21.64 21.35 -28.72
N SER A 15 20.82 22.25 -28.17
CA SER A 15 21.21 23.62 -27.88
C SER A 15 22.12 23.68 -26.65
N LYS A 16 22.85 24.79 -26.51
CA LYS A 16 23.69 25.07 -25.34
C LYS A 16 22.92 25.08 -24.02
N GLU A 17 21.63 25.42 -24.05
CA GLU A 17 20.75 25.35 -22.88
C GLU A 17 20.46 23.90 -22.49
N GLU A 18 20.25 23.02 -23.46
CA GLU A 18 20.01 21.59 -23.24
C GLU A 18 21.26 20.87 -22.74
N GLU A 19 22.44 21.24 -23.25
CA GLU A 19 23.73 20.76 -22.73
C GLU A 19 23.93 21.14 -21.25
N LEU A 20 23.55 22.37 -20.88
CA LEU A 20 23.61 22.83 -19.49
C LEU A 20 22.64 22.05 -18.59
N LYS A 21 21.40 21.85 -19.03
CA LYS A 21 20.41 21.04 -18.29
C LYS A 21 20.90 19.61 -18.10
N SER A 22 21.46 18.99 -19.14
CA SER A 22 22.04 17.65 -19.07
C SER A 22 23.17 17.58 -18.03
N SER A 23 24.07 18.57 -18.04
CA SER A 23 25.19 18.65 -17.07
C SER A 23 24.71 18.79 -15.62
N ILE A 24 23.64 19.56 -15.38
CA ILE A 24 23.04 19.71 -14.06
C ILE A 24 22.39 18.39 -13.62
N LEU A 25 21.64 17.73 -14.50
CA LEU A 25 20.98 16.45 -14.20
C LEU A 25 21.97 15.29 -13.97
N TYR A 26 23.18 15.38 -14.53
CA TYR A 26 24.23 14.39 -14.26
C TYR A 26 24.71 14.41 -12.79
N SER A 27 24.71 15.59 -12.17
CA SER A 27 25.22 15.78 -10.80
C SER A 27 24.12 15.96 -9.76
N THR A 28 22.89 16.24 -10.18
CA THR A 28 21.78 16.64 -9.30
C THR A 28 20.53 15.81 -9.59
N PRO A 29 19.88 15.20 -8.58
CA PRO A 29 18.60 14.54 -8.76
C PRO A 29 17.57 15.49 -9.37
N ILE A 30 16.76 14.97 -10.31
CA ILE A 30 15.79 15.78 -11.07
C ILE A 30 14.86 16.62 -10.19
N LYS A 31 14.43 16.08 -9.04
CA LYS A 31 13.57 16.80 -8.09
C LYS A 31 14.25 18.08 -7.60
N GLN A 32 15.48 17.97 -7.12
CA GLN A 32 16.26 19.12 -6.65
C GLN A 32 16.61 20.09 -7.79
N ALA A 33 16.95 19.56 -8.97
CA ALA A 33 17.27 20.38 -10.14
C ALA A 33 16.06 21.19 -10.68
N SER A 34 14.85 20.70 -10.45
CA SER A 34 13.59 21.31 -10.91
C SER A 34 12.82 22.05 -9.82
N GLU A 35 13.28 21.99 -8.57
CA GLU A 35 12.63 22.63 -7.42
C GLU A 35 12.59 24.16 -7.60
N LYS A 36 11.39 24.67 -7.89
CA LYS A 36 11.07 26.09 -7.84
C LYS A 36 10.17 26.34 -6.64
N ILE A 37 10.74 26.31 -5.44
CA ILE A 37 9.97 26.59 -4.22
C ILE A 37 9.66 28.07 -4.18
N ASN A 38 8.42 28.43 -4.53
CA ASN A 38 7.89 29.75 -4.25
C ASN A 38 7.32 29.74 -2.82
N PHE A 39 8.10 30.19 -1.85
CA PHE A 39 7.70 30.22 -0.44
C PHE A 39 6.42 31.04 -0.20
N ASN A 40 6.08 31.99 -1.07
CA ASN A 40 4.81 32.73 -0.98
C ASN A 40 3.58 31.86 -1.32
N LEU A 41 3.75 30.71 -1.99
CA LEU A 41 2.68 29.76 -2.27
C LEU A 41 2.49 28.71 -1.17
N ILE A 42 3.44 28.60 -0.23
CA ILE A 42 3.40 27.62 0.87
C ILE A 42 3.37 28.40 2.18
N ASN A 43 2.18 28.91 2.53
CA ASN A 43 1.93 29.57 3.81
C ASN A 43 1.12 28.63 4.72
N PRO A 44 1.71 28.02 5.77
CA PRO A 44 1.03 27.08 6.65
C PRO A 44 0.19 27.79 7.72
N ILE A 45 -0.42 28.93 7.37
CA ILE A 45 -1.33 29.68 8.24
C ILE A 45 -2.74 29.47 7.71
N PHE A 46 -3.62 28.94 8.57
CA PHE A 46 -4.99 28.64 8.22
C PHE A 46 -5.95 29.41 9.13
N ASP A 47 -7.04 29.94 8.58
CA ASP A 47 -8.06 30.65 9.39
C ASP A 47 -8.77 29.71 10.38
N VAL A 48 -8.82 28.42 10.06
CA VAL A 48 -9.47 27.37 10.85
C VAL A 48 -8.48 26.24 11.07
N GLU A 49 -8.02 26.09 12.31
CA GLU A 49 -7.11 25.04 12.72
C GLU A 49 -7.83 24.05 13.65
N LEU A 50 -7.68 22.76 13.35
CA LEU A 50 -8.09 21.70 14.25
C LEU A 50 -6.94 21.40 15.22
N LYS A 51 -7.27 21.03 16.46
CA LYS A 51 -6.27 20.58 17.43
C LYS A 51 -5.41 19.46 16.83
N GLU A 52 -4.10 19.63 16.90
CA GLU A 52 -3.14 18.67 16.41
C GLU A 52 -3.13 17.40 17.26
N ASN A 53 -3.11 16.25 16.58
CA ASN A 53 -2.82 14.97 17.20
C ASN A 53 -1.32 14.66 17.09
N LEU A 54 -0.82 13.67 17.83
CA LEU A 54 0.55 13.19 17.67
C LEU A 54 0.83 12.69 16.25
N ILE A 55 1.99 13.03 15.68
CA ILE A 55 2.36 12.54 14.35
C ILE A 55 2.63 11.04 14.41
N THR A 56 1.96 10.29 13.54
CA THR A 56 2.13 8.83 13.36
C THR A 56 3.05 8.52 12.17
N ASN A 57 3.74 7.37 12.17
CA ASN A 57 4.65 6.99 11.09
C ASN A 57 4.43 5.53 10.65
N GLN A 58 3.98 5.33 9.41
CA GLN A 58 3.76 4.00 8.83
C GLN A 58 5.04 3.25 8.48
N ARG A 59 6.20 3.93 8.47
CA ARG A 59 7.52 3.39 8.14
C ARG A 59 7.54 2.78 6.73
N GLN A 60 8.15 1.61 6.56
CA GLN A 60 8.35 0.92 5.27
C GLN A 60 7.17 0.01 4.95
N SER A 61 5.96 0.56 5.01
CA SER A 61 4.72 -0.16 4.71
C SER A 61 3.76 0.71 3.89
N GLY A 62 2.80 0.10 3.21
CA GLY A 62 1.77 0.77 2.39
C GLY A 62 0.46 1.06 3.14
N ARG A 63 0.52 1.31 4.46
CA ARG A 63 -0.65 1.39 5.36
C ARG A 63 -1.32 2.76 5.45
N CYS A 64 -1.00 3.70 4.56
CA CYS A 64 -1.45 5.09 4.65
C CYS A 64 -2.97 5.24 4.86
N TRP A 65 -3.77 4.36 4.25
CA TRP A 65 -5.22 4.33 4.38
C TRP A 65 -5.71 3.97 5.78
N ILE A 66 -5.02 3.05 6.49
CA ILE A 66 -5.30 2.70 7.89
C ILE A 66 -4.91 3.88 8.79
N PHE A 67 -3.69 4.41 8.62
CA PHE A 67 -3.19 5.54 9.40
C PHE A 67 -4.08 6.78 9.24
N ALA A 68 -4.45 7.14 8.02
CA ALA A 68 -5.32 8.28 7.76
C ALA A 68 -6.71 8.11 8.41
N SER A 69 -7.28 6.91 8.32
CA SER A 69 -8.59 6.61 8.90
C SER A 69 -8.56 6.62 10.43
N LEU A 70 -7.54 6.04 11.06
CA LEU A 70 -7.35 6.07 12.51
C LEU A 70 -7.02 7.48 13.01
N ASN A 71 -6.25 8.26 12.26
CA ASN A 71 -5.96 9.65 12.60
C ASN A 71 -7.21 10.52 12.65
N MET A 72 -8.16 10.28 11.72
CA MET A 72 -9.48 10.90 11.75
C MET A 72 -10.26 10.50 13.00
N LEU A 73 -10.34 9.20 13.33
CA LEU A 73 -11.08 8.73 14.51
C LEU A 73 -10.46 9.17 15.82
N ARG A 74 -9.13 9.22 15.88
CA ARG A 74 -8.37 9.64 17.05
C ARG A 74 -8.73 11.05 17.49
N TYR A 75 -8.91 11.96 16.54
CA TYR A 75 -9.31 13.34 16.85
C TYR A 75 -10.61 13.39 17.68
N GLU A 76 -11.58 12.54 17.36
CA GLU A 76 -12.84 12.45 18.11
C GLU A 76 -12.66 11.66 19.42
N ALA A 77 -11.82 10.62 19.44
CA ALA A 77 -11.51 9.84 20.63
C ALA A 77 -10.84 10.72 21.72
N GLU A 78 -9.84 11.51 21.36
CA GLU A 78 -9.15 12.41 22.30
C GLU A 78 -10.09 13.46 22.90
N LYS A 79 -11.05 13.98 22.13
CA LYS A 79 -12.08 14.89 22.66
C LYS A 79 -12.93 14.25 23.74
N ARG A 80 -13.30 12.98 23.55
CA ARG A 80 -14.13 12.21 24.49
C ARG A 80 -13.35 11.79 25.73
N LEU A 81 -12.03 11.59 25.60
CA LEU A 81 -11.11 11.21 26.67
C LEU A 81 -10.47 12.43 27.37
N ASN A 82 -11.11 13.60 27.35
CA ASN A 82 -10.63 14.82 28.02
C ASN A 82 -9.19 15.23 27.63
N ASN A 83 -8.82 15.08 26.35
CA ASN A 83 -7.53 15.47 25.77
C ASN A 83 -6.31 14.65 26.19
N GLU A 84 -6.49 13.44 26.71
CA GLU A 84 -5.37 12.50 26.84
C GLU A 84 -4.82 12.12 25.46
N LYS A 85 -3.49 12.03 25.34
CA LYS A 85 -2.83 11.56 24.11
C LYS A 85 -3.23 10.12 23.88
N PHE A 86 -3.82 9.84 22.73
CA PHE A 86 -4.36 8.52 22.41
C PHE A 86 -3.87 8.05 21.04
N GLU A 87 -3.72 6.76 20.84
CA GLU A 87 -3.42 6.16 19.54
C GLU A 87 -4.14 4.83 19.42
N PHE A 88 -4.71 4.55 18.26
CA PHE A 88 -5.26 3.23 17.93
C PHE A 88 -4.15 2.35 17.38
N SER A 89 -4.23 1.03 17.58
CA SER A 89 -3.27 0.12 16.95
C SER A 89 -3.54 -0.03 15.44
N GLU A 90 -2.65 0.50 14.61
CA GLU A 90 -2.64 0.23 13.17
C GLU A 90 -2.24 -1.21 12.87
N GLY A 91 -1.32 -1.77 13.68
CA GLY A 91 -0.86 -3.15 13.57
C GLY A 91 -1.99 -4.17 13.77
N TYR A 92 -2.92 -3.87 14.67
CA TYR A 92 -4.13 -4.68 14.89
C TYR A 92 -4.99 -4.78 13.63
N LEU A 93 -5.32 -3.63 13.01
CA LEU A 93 -6.12 -3.64 11.78
C LEU A 93 -5.37 -4.26 10.61
N GLN A 94 -4.06 -4.00 10.48
CA GLN A 94 -3.22 -4.60 9.45
C GLN A 94 -3.22 -6.13 9.54
N PHE A 95 -3.14 -6.69 10.76
CA PHE A 95 -3.16 -8.13 10.96
C PHE A 95 -4.43 -8.76 10.36
N PHE A 96 -5.60 -8.20 10.68
CA PHE A 96 -6.86 -8.69 10.13
C PHE A 96 -7.02 -8.38 8.64
N ASP A 97 -6.55 -7.23 8.17
CA ASP A 97 -6.52 -6.90 6.74
C ASP A 97 -5.76 -7.96 5.93
N LYS A 98 -4.59 -8.38 6.39
CA LYS A 98 -3.79 -9.43 5.72
C LYS A 98 -4.52 -10.76 5.66
N ILE A 99 -5.17 -11.16 6.75
CA ILE A 99 -5.94 -12.41 6.80
C ILE A 99 -7.14 -12.35 5.85
N GLU A 100 -7.91 -11.25 5.88
CA GLU A 100 -9.09 -11.08 5.05
C GLU A 100 -8.74 -11.01 3.56
N LYS A 101 -7.66 -10.31 3.21
CA LYS A 101 -7.15 -10.27 1.84
C LYS A 101 -6.68 -11.62 1.37
N PHE A 102 -5.99 -12.39 2.22
CA PHE A 102 -5.56 -13.74 1.87
C PHE A 102 -6.75 -14.65 1.57
N ASN A 103 -7.74 -14.66 2.46
CA ASN A 103 -8.98 -15.39 2.23
C ASN A 103 -9.74 -14.90 0.98
N PHE A 104 -9.83 -13.59 0.77
CA PHE A 104 -10.45 -13.02 -0.41
C PHE A 104 -9.72 -13.43 -1.70
N ALA A 105 -8.39 -13.45 -1.69
CA ALA A 105 -7.57 -13.89 -2.82
C ALA A 105 -7.83 -15.36 -3.15
N LEU A 106 -7.87 -16.25 -2.15
CA LEU A 106 -8.20 -17.66 -2.35
C LEU A 106 -9.57 -17.84 -3.01
N ASN A 107 -10.59 -17.11 -2.54
CA ASN A 107 -11.93 -17.15 -3.14
C ASN A 107 -11.94 -16.64 -4.59
N ARG A 108 -11.14 -15.61 -4.92
CA ARG A 108 -11.00 -15.12 -6.29
C ARG A 108 -10.28 -16.11 -7.20
N ILE A 109 -9.25 -16.80 -6.68
CA ILE A 109 -8.54 -17.85 -7.42
C ILE A 109 -9.48 -19.02 -7.72
N GLU A 110 -10.27 -19.44 -6.74
CA GLU A 110 -11.30 -20.47 -6.93
C GLU A 110 -12.31 -20.07 -8.01
N GLU A 111 -12.84 -18.84 -7.94
CA GLU A 111 -13.80 -18.30 -8.92
C GLU A 111 -13.25 -18.28 -10.36
N TYR A 112 -11.95 -18.04 -10.52
CA TYR A 112 -11.29 -17.91 -11.83
C TYR A 112 -10.37 -19.08 -12.18
N LYS A 113 -10.48 -20.21 -11.48
CA LYS A 113 -9.58 -21.35 -11.62
C LYS A 113 -9.59 -21.97 -13.01
N ASP A 114 -10.72 -21.90 -13.71
CA ASP A 114 -10.88 -22.45 -15.07
C ASP A 114 -10.46 -21.46 -16.18
N LYS A 115 -10.18 -20.19 -15.84
CA LYS A 115 -9.59 -19.23 -16.79
C LYS A 115 -8.09 -19.45 -16.95
N SER A 116 -7.50 -18.90 -18.02
CA SER A 116 -6.04 -18.88 -18.20
C SER A 116 -5.34 -18.26 -16.98
N ILE A 117 -4.13 -18.72 -16.64
CA ILE A 117 -3.34 -18.14 -15.56
C ILE A 117 -2.97 -16.67 -15.84
N ASP A 118 -2.77 -16.33 -17.11
CA ASP A 118 -2.45 -14.98 -17.58
C ASP A 118 -3.70 -14.10 -17.77
N ASP A 119 -4.89 -14.62 -17.45
CA ASP A 119 -6.10 -13.81 -17.43
C ASP A 119 -5.99 -12.71 -16.36
N GLN A 120 -6.42 -11.50 -16.71
CA GLN A 120 -6.31 -10.32 -15.85
C GLN A 120 -6.84 -10.54 -14.43
N TYR A 121 -7.88 -11.37 -14.25
CA TYR A 121 -8.46 -11.63 -12.95
C TYR A 121 -7.58 -12.55 -12.10
N ASN A 122 -6.93 -13.54 -12.71
CA ASN A 122 -5.95 -14.40 -12.03
C ASN A 122 -4.68 -13.62 -11.70
N VAL A 123 -4.19 -12.79 -12.63
CA VAL A 123 -3.04 -11.90 -12.40
C VAL A 123 -3.31 -10.95 -11.24
N TYR A 124 -4.49 -10.33 -11.20
CA TYR A 124 -4.90 -9.45 -10.10
C TYR A 124 -5.00 -10.21 -8.77
N ALA A 125 -5.61 -11.39 -8.77
CA ALA A 125 -5.79 -12.18 -7.56
C ALA A 125 -4.48 -12.62 -6.92
N LEU A 126 -3.49 -12.98 -7.73
CA LEU A 126 -2.19 -13.47 -7.26
C LEU A 126 -1.22 -12.35 -6.89
N ASN A 127 -1.24 -11.22 -7.60
CA ASN A 127 -0.18 -10.21 -7.47
C ASN A 127 -0.60 -8.94 -6.72
N THR A 128 -1.90 -8.62 -6.65
CA THR A 128 -2.34 -7.30 -6.17
C THR A 128 -3.10 -7.39 -4.86
N ILE A 129 -3.96 -8.39 -4.66
CA ILE A 129 -4.89 -8.42 -3.51
C ILE A 129 -4.18 -8.37 -2.14
N ILE A 130 -3.01 -9.00 -2.02
CA ILE A 130 -2.28 -9.15 -0.76
C ILE A 130 -1.48 -7.89 -0.36
N GLU A 131 -1.37 -6.90 -1.24
CA GLU A 131 -0.63 -5.67 -0.96
C GLU A 131 -1.15 -4.95 0.30
N ASP A 132 -0.36 -4.05 0.87
CA ASP A 132 -0.76 -3.29 2.07
C ASP A 132 -1.90 -2.30 1.80
N GLY A 133 -1.99 -1.79 0.56
CA GLY A 133 -2.93 -0.76 0.16
C GLY A 133 -4.39 -1.18 0.32
N GLY A 134 -5.26 -0.21 0.57
CA GLY A 134 -6.67 -0.45 0.75
C GLY A 134 -7.49 0.81 0.63
N GLN A 135 -8.80 0.67 0.78
CA GLN A 135 -9.77 1.75 0.63
C GLN A 135 -10.56 1.95 1.92
N PHE A 136 -11.16 3.13 2.06
CA PHE A 136 -11.94 3.47 3.27
C PHE A 136 -13.05 2.46 3.57
N GLN A 137 -13.72 1.90 2.54
CA GLN A 137 -14.74 0.88 2.77
C GLN A 137 -14.18 -0.41 3.37
N MET A 138 -12.96 -0.81 3.00
CA MET A 138 -12.28 -1.96 3.61
C MET A 138 -12.00 -1.67 5.09
N PHE A 139 -11.66 -0.42 5.43
CA PHE A 139 -11.39 -0.01 6.80
C PHE A 139 -12.67 -0.12 7.63
N VAL A 140 -13.79 0.39 7.11
CA VAL A 140 -15.11 0.25 7.73
C VAL A 140 -15.46 -1.23 7.94
N ASN A 141 -15.19 -2.11 6.96
CA ASN A 141 -15.45 -3.54 7.10
C ASN A 141 -14.61 -4.17 8.23
N LEU A 142 -13.32 -3.85 8.30
CA LEU A 142 -12.43 -4.32 9.37
C LEU A 142 -12.89 -3.84 10.74
N VAL A 143 -13.22 -2.54 10.88
CA VAL A 143 -13.70 -1.97 12.14
C VAL A 143 -15.03 -2.58 12.56
N ASN A 144 -15.96 -2.79 11.64
CA ASN A 144 -17.26 -3.39 11.96
C ASN A 144 -17.12 -4.85 12.42
N LYS A 145 -16.15 -5.59 11.88
CA LYS A 145 -15.96 -7.01 12.20
C LYS A 145 -15.05 -7.23 13.42
N TYR A 146 -13.98 -6.46 13.55
CA TYR A 146 -12.91 -6.68 14.52
C TYR A 146 -12.79 -5.56 15.57
N GLY A 147 -13.52 -4.46 15.40
CA GLY A 147 -13.41 -3.30 16.28
C GLY A 147 -12.07 -2.59 16.19
N LEU A 148 -11.76 -1.83 17.23
CA LEU A 148 -10.53 -1.05 17.38
C LEU A 148 -9.95 -1.30 18.77
N VAL A 149 -8.63 -1.24 18.89
CA VAL A 149 -7.92 -1.34 20.16
C VAL A 149 -6.94 -0.17 20.32
N PRO A 150 -6.66 0.29 21.55
CA PRO A 150 -5.56 1.21 21.81
C PRO A 150 -4.22 0.60 21.39
N HIS A 151 -3.29 1.46 20.98
CA HIS A 151 -1.95 1.06 20.51
C HIS A 151 -1.25 0.13 21.52
N GLY A 152 -1.21 0.50 22.81
CA GLY A 152 -0.54 -0.28 23.85
C GLY A 152 -1.12 -1.66 24.16
N LEU A 153 -2.23 -2.08 23.54
CA LEU A 153 -2.73 -3.46 23.62
C LEU A 153 -2.16 -4.36 22.52
N MET A 154 -1.75 -3.77 21.40
CA MET A 154 -1.11 -4.48 20.30
C MET A 154 -0.16 -3.52 19.59
N ASP A 155 1.09 -3.52 20.02
CA ASP A 155 2.13 -2.74 19.38
C ASP A 155 2.44 -3.29 17.98
N GLY A 156 3.06 -2.47 17.14
CA GLY A 156 3.62 -2.91 15.87
C GLY A 156 4.72 -3.97 16.06
N ALA A 157 4.70 -5.01 15.23
CA ALA A 157 5.82 -5.94 15.08
C ALA A 157 6.82 -5.41 14.03
N SER A 158 8.01 -6.00 13.94
CA SER A 158 8.95 -5.65 12.86
C SER A 158 8.32 -5.81 11.48
N SER A 159 7.51 -6.85 11.30
CA SER A 159 6.75 -7.12 10.07
C SER A 159 5.59 -6.16 9.80
N SER A 160 5.12 -5.41 10.80
CA SER A 160 4.15 -4.34 10.56
C SER A 160 4.80 -3.08 10.02
N ASP A 161 6.05 -2.84 10.40
CA ASP A 161 6.80 -1.63 10.05
C ASP A 161 7.60 -1.74 8.76
N ASP A 162 8.02 -2.95 8.41
CA ASP A 162 8.56 -3.34 7.12
C ASP A 162 7.83 -4.60 6.63
N THR A 163 6.90 -4.40 5.71
CA THR A 163 5.97 -5.45 5.26
C THR A 163 6.49 -6.26 4.08
N ASN A 164 7.66 -5.92 3.53
CA ASN A 164 8.15 -6.54 2.29
C ASN A 164 8.29 -8.06 2.42
N ALA A 165 9.04 -8.53 3.42
CA ALA A 165 9.26 -9.96 3.65
C ALA A 165 7.96 -10.73 3.99
N LEU A 166 7.04 -10.09 4.72
CA LEU A 166 5.72 -10.67 5.00
C LEU A 166 4.91 -10.84 3.71
N ASN A 167 4.86 -9.78 2.89
CA ASN A 167 4.10 -9.79 1.63
C ASN A 167 4.66 -10.80 0.64
N GLU A 168 5.99 -10.89 0.51
CA GLU A 168 6.66 -11.91 -0.31
C GLU A 168 6.25 -13.33 0.13
N THR A 169 6.36 -13.61 1.44
CA THR A 169 5.98 -14.92 1.99
C THR A 169 4.51 -15.24 1.74
N LEU A 170 3.60 -14.27 1.93
CA LEU A 170 2.18 -14.48 1.69
C LEU A 170 1.87 -14.71 0.21
N VAL A 171 2.54 -14.00 -0.71
CA VAL A 171 2.36 -14.22 -2.15
C VAL A 171 2.87 -15.60 -2.57
N GLU A 172 4.00 -16.07 -2.02
CA GLU A 172 4.50 -17.42 -2.26
C GLU A 172 3.50 -18.50 -1.78
N LEU A 173 3.01 -18.35 -0.55
CA LEU A 173 2.00 -19.25 0.03
C LEU A 173 0.71 -19.25 -0.81
N LEU A 174 0.26 -18.07 -1.24
CA LEU A 174 -0.91 -17.93 -2.11
C LEU A 174 -0.69 -18.63 -3.45
N GLY A 175 0.51 -18.53 -4.04
CA GLY A 175 0.87 -19.23 -5.27
C GLY A 175 0.84 -20.76 -5.13
N CYS A 176 1.33 -21.28 -4.01
CA CYS A 176 1.21 -22.70 -3.67
C CYS A 176 -0.25 -23.14 -3.58
N ALA A 177 -1.06 -22.43 -2.79
CA ALA A 177 -2.48 -22.72 -2.64
C ALA A 177 -3.23 -22.61 -3.98
N ALA A 178 -2.91 -21.60 -4.80
CA ALA A 178 -3.52 -21.40 -6.11
C ALA A 178 -3.28 -22.58 -7.05
N LYS A 179 -2.07 -23.13 -7.03
CA LYS A 179 -1.74 -24.32 -7.82
C LYS A 179 -2.60 -25.51 -7.40
N GLU A 180 -2.75 -25.75 -6.10
CA GLU A 180 -3.57 -26.85 -5.59
C GLU A 180 -5.05 -26.67 -5.96
N ILE A 181 -5.61 -25.48 -5.72
CA ILE A 181 -7.01 -25.14 -6.04
C ILE A 181 -7.31 -25.34 -7.53
N ARG A 182 -6.39 -24.98 -8.42
CA ARG A 182 -6.60 -25.07 -9.88
C ARG A 182 -6.51 -26.50 -10.43
N ILE A 183 -5.78 -27.38 -9.76
CA ILE A 183 -5.70 -28.81 -10.14
C ILE A 183 -6.94 -29.56 -9.66
N GLU A 184 -7.50 -29.13 -8.53
CA GLU A 184 -8.61 -29.79 -7.87
C GLU A 184 -9.96 -29.53 -8.59
N LYS A 185 -10.78 -30.58 -8.63
CA LYS A 185 -12.13 -30.57 -9.22
C LYS A 185 -13.22 -30.63 -8.17
N GLU A 186 -12.94 -31.25 -7.02
CA GLU A 186 -13.91 -31.39 -5.95
C GLU A 186 -13.94 -30.14 -5.06
N GLU A 187 -15.09 -29.48 -4.99
CA GLU A 187 -15.29 -28.27 -4.16
C GLU A 187 -14.92 -28.51 -2.68
N LYS A 188 -15.19 -29.72 -2.17
CA LYS A 188 -14.86 -30.08 -0.79
C LYS A 188 -13.35 -30.07 -0.52
N GLU A 189 -12.56 -30.53 -1.48
CA GLU A 189 -11.10 -30.56 -1.34
C GLU A 189 -10.49 -29.17 -1.53
N ILE A 190 -11.08 -28.33 -2.39
CA ILE A 190 -10.74 -26.90 -2.48
C ILE A 190 -10.95 -26.20 -1.14
N GLU A 191 -12.08 -26.46 -0.49
CA GLU A 191 -12.37 -25.89 0.83
C GLU A 191 -11.42 -26.42 1.91
N ASN A 192 -10.98 -27.69 1.84
CA ASN A 192 -9.93 -28.21 2.72
C ASN A 192 -8.60 -27.48 2.52
N ILE A 193 -8.21 -27.18 1.28
CA ILE A 193 -6.98 -26.43 0.97
C ILE A 193 -7.03 -25.03 1.58
N LYS A 194 -8.18 -24.34 1.47
CA LYS A 194 -8.37 -22.99 2.01
C LYS A 194 -8.34 -22.92 3.53
N ASN A 195 -8.64 -24.03 4.20
CA ASN A 195 -8.69 -24.14 5.67
C ASN A 195 -7.41 -24.70 6.31
N LYS A 196 -6.39 -25.05 5.53
CA LYS A 196 -5.05 -25.44 6.03
C LYS A 196 -4.23 -24.24 6.44
#